data_AF-A0A0U4DQ11-F1
#
_entry.id   AF-A0A0U4DQ11-F1
#
_cell.length_a   1.000
_cell.length_b   1.000
_cell.length_c   1.000
_cell.angle_alpha   90.00
_cell.angle_beta   90.00
_cell.angle_gamma   90.00
#
_symmetry.space_group_name_H-M   'P 1'
#
loop_
_entity.id
_entity.type
_entity.pdbx_description
1 polymer ?
#
loop_
_entity_poly.entity_id
_entity_poly.type
_entity_poly.pdbx_seq_one_letter_code
_entity_poly.pdbx_strand_id
1 'polypeptide(L)'
;DSLAEKGLTFEVQQQLGDGIVRTIAMGSSDGLRRGMPVKNTGANIQVPVGPAVLGRVMDVLGRPIDERGPIQTEEHRGIHQPAPKFDELSPSVELLETGIKVIDLICPFAKGGKIGLFGGAGVGKTVNMLELINNIAKEHSGLSVFAGVGERTR
;
A
#
# COMPACT_ATOMS: atom_id res chain seq x y z
N ASP A 1 23.95 16.47 18.98
CA ASP A 1 22.74 15.64 18.82
C ASP A 1 21.70 16.36 17.98
N SER A 2 21.34 15.76 16.84
CA SER A 2 20.29 16.29 15.97
C SER A 2 18.94 15.81 16.49
N LEU A 3 17.94 16.70 16.51
CA LEU A 3 16.55 16.33 16.83
C LEU A 3 15.84 15.66 15.62
N ALA A 4 16.51 15.58 14.48
CA ALA A 4 15.98 14.97 13.27
C ALA A 4 15.82 13.45 13.42
N GLU A 5 14.72 12.92 12.89
CA GLU A 5 14.43 11.49 12.85
C GLU A 5 15.56 10.70 12.18
N LYS A 6 16.03 9.66 12.85
CA LYS A 6 17.10 8.80 12.32
C LYS A 6 16.55 7.95 11.17
N GLY A 7 17.12 8.11 9.98
CA GLY A 7 16.68 7.37 8.79
C GLY A 7 15.43 7.95 8.13
N LEU A 8 15.15 9.25 8.33
CA LEU A 8 14.13 9.97 7.59
C LEU A 8 14.36 9.83 6.08
N THR A 9 13.34 9.38 5.38
CA THR A 9 13.38 9.15 3.93
C THR A 9 12.71 10.30 3.20
N PHE A 10 13.33 10.75 2.11
CA PHE A 10 12.82 11.80 1.24
C PHE A 10 12.58 11.23 -0.15
N GLU A 11 11.39 11.43 -0.70
CA GLU A 11 11.06 11.06 -2.07
C GLU A 11 11.15 12.28 -2.99
N VAL A 12 12.02 12.22 -4.00
CA VAL A 12 12.17 13.31 -4.98
C VAL A 12 10.94 13.38 -5.88
N GLN A 13 10.28 14.53 -5.92
CA GLN A 13 9.09 14.78 -6.75
C GLN A 13 9.40 15.65 -7.97
N GLN A 14 10.41 16.52 -7.88
CA GLN A 14 10.71 17.46 -8.94
C GLN A 14 12.19 17.84 -8.94
N GLN A 15 12.79 17.96 -10.12
CA GLN A 15 14.07 18.64 -10.31
C GLN A 15 13.80 20.12 -10.59
N LEU A 16 14.38 21.01 -9.79
CA LEU A 16 14.19 22.46 -9.92
C LEU A 16 15.23 23.12 -10.83
N GLY A 17 16.31 22.41 -11.16
CA GLY A 17 17.48 22.96 -11.84
C GLY A 17 18.67 23.11 -10.88
N ASP A 18 19.86 23.36 -11.43
CA ASP A 18 21.09 23.65 -10.67
C ASP A 18 21.45 22.61 -9.59
N GLY A 19 21.14 21.34 -9.85
CA GLY A 19 21.36 20.25 -8.89
C GLY A 19 20.41 20.26 -7.68
N ILE A 20 19.38 21.12 -7.69
CA ILE A 20 18.37 21.23 -6.64
C ILE A 20 17.18 20.33 -6.98
N VAL A 21 16.74 19.57 -5.97
CA VAL A 21 15.53 18.73 -6.03
C VAL A 21 14.53 19.16 -4.97
N ARG A 22 13.24 19.03 -5.29
CA ARG A 22 12.14 19.15 -4.33
C ARG A 22 11.70 17.75 -3.93
N THR A 23 11.62 17.51 -2.63
CA THR A 23 11.27 16.21 -2.05
C THR A 23 10.05 16.30 -1.13
N ILE A 24 9.37 15.18 -0.94
CA ILE A 24 8.42 14.97 0.16
C ILE A 24 9.11 14.14 1.24
N ALA A 25 8.98 14.53 2.51
CA ALA A 25 9.47 13.75 3.64
C ALA A 25 8.45 12.67 4.03
N MET A 26 8.92 11.44 4.22
CA MET A 26 8.08 10.28 4.57
C MET A 26 7.97 10.08 6.09
N GLY A 27 8.12 11.16 6.87
CA GLY A 27 8.18 11.20 8.33
C GLY A 27 8.17 12.65 8.83
N SER A 28 8.49 12.88 10.10
CA SER A 28 8.52 14.25 10.63
C SER A 28 9.73 15.02 10.10
N SER A 29 9.52 16.26 9.66
CA SER A 29 10.58 17.20 9.27
C SER A 29 11.19 17.95 10.44
N ASP A 30 10.78 17.65 11.67
CA ASP A 30 11.25 18.33 12.87
C ASP A 30 12.76 18.15 13.05
N GLY A 31 13.44 19.21 13.50
CA GLY A 31 14.87 19.18 13.76
C GLY A 31 15.77 19.21 12.52
N LEU A 32 15.21 19.18 11.29
CA LEU A 32 15.99 19.35 10.06
C LEU A 32 16.61 20.76 9.96
N ARG A 33 17.82 20.82 9.40
CA ARG A 33 18.57 22.07 9.21
C ARG A 33 19.23 22.11 7.84
N ARG A 34 19.41 23.32 7.31
CA ARG A 34 20.17 23.53 6.07
C ARG A 34 21.61 23.04 6.23
N GLY A 35 22.16 22.45 5.18
CA GLY A 35 23.51 21.90 5.17
C GLY A 35 23.63 20.49 5.77
N MET A 36 22.54 19.88 6.23
CA MET A 36 22.56 18.47 6.64
C MET A 36 22.91 17.58 5.44
N PRO A 37 23.82 16.60 5.62
CA PRO A 37 24.16 15.67 4.55
C PRO A 37 22.97 14.75 4.27
N VAL A 38 22.72 14.50 2.99
CA VAL A 38 21.70 13.55 2.51
C VAL A 38 22.39 12.53 1.62
N LYS A 39 22.02 11.26 1.75
CA LYS A 39 22.53 10.17 0.91
C LYS A 39 21.47 9.81 -0.13
N ASN A 40 21.85 9.86 -1.42
CA ASN A 40 21.01 9.34 -2.48
C ASN A 40 21.05 7.80 -2.47
N THR A 41 19.89 7.15 -2.48
CA THR A 41 19.75 5.69 -2.56
C THR A 41 19.95 5.19 -4.00
N GLY A 42 19.78 6.04 -5.01
CA GLY A 42 19.86 5.68 -6.43
C GLY A 42 18.65 4.92 -6.96
N ALA A 43 17.64 4.67 -6.12
CA ALA A 43 16.42 3.94 -6.46
C ALA A 43 15.20 4.60 -5.83
N ASN A 44 14.01 4.28 -6.34
CA ASN A 44 12.76 4.62 -5.68
C ASN A 44 12.63 3.92 -4.31
N ILE A 45 11.62 4.30 -3.53
CA ILE A 45 11.29 3.58 -2.30
C ILE A 45 10.95 2.13 -2.68
N GLN A 46 11.63 1.18 -2.03
CA GLN A 46 11.44 -0.25 -2.23
C GLN A 46 10.88 -0.88 -0.97
N VAL A 47 9.93 -1.79 -1.14
CA VAL A 47 9.27 -2.51 -0.05
C VAL A 47 9.47 -4.02 -0.21
N PRO A 48 9.52 -4.78 0.90
CA PRO A 48 9.62 -6.23 0.84
C PRO A 48 8.38 -6.83 0.16
N VAL A 49 8.58 -7.87 -0.64
CA VAL A 49 7.50 -8.62 -1.30
C VAL A 49 7.69 -10.13 -1.13
N GLY A 50 6.70 -10.89 -1.59
CA GLY A 50 6.70 -12.35 -1.56
C GLY A 50 6.00 -12.96 -0.33
N PRO A 51 6.03 -14.30 -0.18
CA PRO A 51 5.27 -14.99 0.87
C PRO A 51 5.64 -14.56 2.30
N ALA A 52 6.85 -14.05 2.52
CA ALA A 52 7.33 -13.59 3.83
C ALA A 52 6.54 -12.40 4.40
N VAL A 53 5.83 -11.64 3.56
CA VAL A 53 5.01 -10.50 4.01
C VAL A 53 3.62 -10.92 4.51
N LEU A 54 3.22 -12.17 4.31
CA LEU A 54 1.88 -12.64 4.69
C LEU A 54 1.69 -12.59 6.20
N GLY A 55 0.58 -11.96 6.63
CA GLY A 55 0.27 -11.78 8.04
C GLY A 55 1.18 -10.79 8.79
N ARG A 56 1.95 -9.98 8.05
CA ARG A 56 2.80 -8.91 8.59
C ARG A 56 2.11 -7.56 8.43
N VAL A 57 2.43 -6.62 9.32
CA VAL A 57 2.04 -5.20 9.18
C VAL A 57 3.29 -4.37 8.95
N MET A 58 3.27 -3.54 7.91
CA MET A 58 4.39 -2.69 7.53
C MET A 58 3.94 -1.25 7.27
N ASP A 59 4.86 -0.30 7.44
CA ASP A 59 4.65 1.11 7.08
C ASP A 59 4.86 1.36 5.57
N VAL A 60 4.72 2.63 5.16
CA VAL A 60 4.88 3.07 3.77
C VAL A 60 6.29 2.83 3.20
N LEU A 61 7.30 2.68 4.07
CA LEU A 61 8.68 2.38 3.71
C LEU A 61 8.99 0.88 3.75
N GLY A 62 7.98 0.04 4.00
CA GLY A 62 8.13 -1.42 4.07
C GLY A 62 8.73 -1.91 5.38
N ARG A 63 8.83 -1.05 6.40
CA ARG A 63 9.39 -1.43 7.71
C ARG A 63 8.31 -2.14 8.52
N PRO A 64 8.60 -3.29 9.15
CA PRO A 64 7.62 -3.99 9.98
C PRO A 64 7.31 -3.18 11.23
N ILE A 65 6.02 -3.01 11.53
CA ILE A 65 5.51 -2.29 12.71
C ILE A 65 4.69 -3.20 13.64
N ASP A 66 4.75 -4.51 13.41
CA ASP A 66 3.98 -5.53 14.13
C ASP A 66 4.73 -6.18 15.30
N GLU A 67 5.93 -5.72 15.63
CA GLU A 67 6.79 -6.28 16.69
C GLU A 67 7.18 -7.76 16.50
N ARG A 68 6.99 -8.34 15.29
CA ARG A 68 7.31 -9.75 14.98
C ARG A 68 8.71 -9.95 14.39
N GLY A 69 9.62 -9.01 14.65
CA GLY A 69 10.97 -9.01 14.08
C GLY A 69 11.03 -8.61 12.60
N PRO A 70 12.19 -8.76 11.92
CA PRO A 70 12.33 -8.38 10.52
C PRO A 70 11.51 -9.27 9.57
N ILE A 71 11.15 -8.74 8.41
CA ILE A 71 10.59 -9.55 7.31
C ILE A 71 11.76 -10.19 6.56
N GLN A 72 11.85 -11.52 6.60
CA GLN A 72 12.92 -12.28 5.95
C GLN A 72 12.58 -12.48 4.47
N THR A 73 12.93 -11.50 3.64
CA THR A 73 12.83 -11.61 2.18
C THR A 73 14.06 -11.02 1.50
N GLU A 74 14.47 -11.64 0.41
CA GLU A 74 15.50 -11.09 -0.47
C GLU A 74 14.88 -10.23 -1.58
N GLU A 75 13.59 -10.43 -1.89
CA GLU A 75 12.89 -9.71 -2.95
C GLU A 75 12.30 -8.40 -2.43
N HIS A 76 12.73 -7.30 -3.05
CA HIS A 76 12.19 -5.96 -2.82
C HIS A 76 11.68 -5.39 -4.14
N ARG A 77 10.58 -4.65 -4.09
CA ARG A 77 9.97 -4.04 -5.27
C ARG A 77 9.76 -2.55 -5.06
N GLY A 78 10.09 -1.76 -6.08
CA GLY A 78 9.86 -0.32 -6.07
C GLY A 78 8.38 0.02 -6.13
N ILE A 79 7.92 0.97 -5.29
CA ILE A 79 6.49 1.33 -5.20
C ILE A 79 5.95 2.04 -6.45
N HIS A 80 6.84 2.68 -7.22
CA HIS A 80 6.49 3.29 -8.51
C HIS A 80 6.78 2.32 -9.62
N GLN A 81 5.73 1.86 -10.29
CA GLN A 81 5.79 0.96 -11.45
C GLN A 81 4.94 1.55 -12.59
N PRO A 82 5.34 1.37 -13.85
CA PRO A 82 4.47 1.69 -14.97
C PRO A 82 3.20 0.83 -14.91
N ALA A 83 2.09 1.37 -15.42
CA ALA A 83 0.87 0.60 -15.59
C ALA A 83 1.09 -0.54 -16.60
N PRO A 84 0.33 -1.66 -16.50
CA PRO A 84 0.35 -2.71 -17.51
C PRO A 84 0.04 -2.18 -18.91
N LYS A 85 0.64 -2.78 -19.93
CA LYS A 85 0.38 -2.42 -21.32
C LYS A 85 -0.99 -2.91 -21.77
N PHE A 86 -1.52 -2.32 -22.84
CA PHE A 86 -2.85 -2.66 -23.36
C PHE A 86 -2.98 -4.14 -23.77
N ASP A 87 -1.94 -4.73 -24.35
CA ASP A 87 -1.87 -6.12 -24.77
C ASP A 87 -1.77 -7.13 -23.61
N GLU A 88 -1.42 -6.65 -22.41
CA GLU A 88 -1.40 -7.43 -21.16
C GLU A 88 -2.77 -7.41 -20.45
N LEU A 89 -3.71 -6.56 -20.88
CA LEU A 89 -5.03 -6.45 -20.28
C LEU A 89 -5.93 -7.59 -20.75
N SER A 90 -6.41 -8.40 -19.80
CA SER A 90 -7.46 -9.39 -20.05
C SER A 90 -8.83 -8.84 -19.62
N PRO A 91 -9.81 -8.71 -20.53
CA PRO A 91 -11.17 -8.39 -20.13
C PRO A 91 -11.76 -9.58 -19.37
N SER A 92 -12.04 -9.41 -18.07
CA SER A 92 -12.70 -10.44 -17.29
C SER A 92 -14.22 -10.31 -17.37
N VAL A 93 -14.88 -11.43 -17.66
CA VAL A 93 -16.35 -11.56 -17.60
C VAL A 93 -16.76 -12.49 -16.45
N GLU A 94 -15.77 -13.10 -15.77
CA GLU A 94 -16.01 -13.97 -14.62
C GLU A 94 -16.55 -13.16 -13.43
N LEU A 95 -17.66 -13.63 -12.86
CA LEU A 95 -18.21 -13.09 -11.64
C LEU A 95 -17.40 -13.59 -10.43
N LEU A 96 -17.25 -12.72 -9.43
CA LEU A 96 -16.71 -13.03 -8.12
C LEU A 96 -17.90 -13.11 -7.15
N GLU A 97 -18.22 -14.33 -6.72
CA GLU A 97 -19.26 -14.55 -5.72
C GLU A 97 -18.78 -14.05 -4.34
N THR A 98 -19.56 -13.18 -3.72
CA THR A 98 -19.17 -12.54 -2.45
C THR A 98 -19.81 -13.17 -1.22
N GLY A 99 -20.90 -13.94 -1.42
CA GLY A 99 -21.73 -14.47 -0.35
C GLY A 99 -22.68 -13.44 0.26
N ILE A 100 -22.69 -12.20 -0.26
CA ILE A 100 -23.52 -11.11 0.22
C ILE A 100 -24.68 -10.92 -0.77
N LYS A 101 -25.88 -11.35 -0.37
CA LYS A 101 -27.09 -11.37 -1.23
C LYS A 101 -27.33 -10.09 -2.03
N VAL A 102 -27.18 -8.91 -1.40
CA VAL A 102 -27.45 -7.64 -2.09
C VAL A 102 -26.39 -7.34 -3.17
N ILE A 103 -25.14 -7.73 -2.94
CA ILE A 103 -24.05 -7.57 -3.91
C ILE A 103 -24.25 -8.58 -5.03
N ASP A 104 -24.38 -9.86 -4.70
CA ASP A 104 -24.45 -10.94 -5.70
C ASP A 104 -25.70 -10.83 -6.60
N LEU A 105 -26.81 -10.28 -6.09
CA LEU A 105 -28.05 -10.13 -6.85
C LEU A 105 -28.14 -8.83 -7.65
N ILE A 106 -27.76 -7.68 -7.06
CA ILE A 106 -28.05 -6.35 -7.62
C ILE A 106 -26.82 -5.74 -8.30
N CYS A 107 -25.62 -5.99 -7.78
CA CYS A 107 -24.38 -5.38 -8.26
C CYS A 107 -23.22 -6.39 -8.16
N PRO A 108 -23.25 -7.48 -8.95
CA PRO A 108 -22.27 -8.54 -8.83
C PRO A 108 -20.88 -8.05 -9.23
N PHE A 109 -19.87 -8.54 -8.53
CA PHE A 109 -18.49 -8.14 -8.77
C PHE A 109 -17.89 -8.94 -9.93
N ALA A 110 -17.12 -8.29 -10.79
CA ALA A 110 -16.29 -8.96 -11.77
C ALA A 110 -14.91 -9.28 -11.16
N LYS A 111 -14.43 -10.51 -11.33
CA LYS A 111 -13.11 -10.94 -10.87
C LYS A 111 -12.02 -10.13 -11.56
N GLY A 112 -11.07 -9.59 -10.80
CA GLY A 112 -10.05 -8.66 -11.33
C GLY A 112 -10.56 -7.25 -11.65
N GLY A 113 -11.85 -6.97 -11.40
CA GLY A 113 -12.45 -5.66 -11.51
C GLY A 113 -12.07 -4.74 -10.35
N LYS A 114 -12.37 -3.45 -10.49
CA LYS A 114 -12.22 -2.43 -9.44
C LYS A 114 -13.60 -2.12 -8.85
N ILE A 115 -13.71 -2.16 -7.52
CA ILE A 115 -14.96 -1.97 -6.80
C ILE A 115 -14.82 -0.76 -5.88
N GLY A 116 -15.84 0.11 -5.87
CA GLY A 116 -15.92 1.25 -4.96
C GLY A 116 -17.02 1.06 -3.92
N LEU A 117 -16.67 1.12 -2.64
CA LEU A 117 -17.62 1.14 -1.52
C LEU A 117 -17.88 2.59 -1.08
N PHE A 118 -18.90 3.22 -1.66
CA PHE A 118 -19.25 4.60 -1.37
C PHE A 118 -20.23 4.69 -0.19
N GLY A 119 -19.97 5.60 0.75
CA GLY A 119 -20.89 5.84 1.86
C GLY A 119 -20.33 6.77 2.94
N GLY A 120 -21.22 7.30 3.79
CA GLY A 120 -20.87 8.22 4.87
C GLY A 120 -20.12 7.58 6.05
N ALA A 121 -19.89 8.35 7.11
CA ALA A 121 -19.34 7.82 8.35
C ALA A 121 -20.34 6.87 9.03
N GLY A 122 -19.86 5.74 9.58
CA GLY A 122 -20.71 4.82 10.36
C GLY A 122 -21.63 3.90 9.54
N VAL A 123 -21.63 3.96 8.21
CA VAL A 123 -22.52 3.14 7.35
C VAL A 123 -22.03 1.69 7.13
N GLY A 124 -20.98 1.26 7.84
CA GLY A 124 -20.49 -0.12 7.78
C GLY A 124 -19.55 -0.45 6.62
N LYS A 125 -18.86 0.53 6.01
CA LYS A 125 -17.89 0.29 4.92
C LYS A 125 -16.77 -0.69 5.33
N THR A 126 -16.14 -0.44 6.47
CA THR A 126 -15.07 -1.30 7.01
C THR A 126 -15.58 -2.69 7.35
N VAL A 127 -16.81 -2.79 7.89
CA VAL A 127 -17.44 -4.07 8.22
C VAL A 127 -17.70 -4.89 6.95
N ASN A 128 -18.23 -4.26 5.89
CA ASN A 128 -18.40 -4.92 4.60
C ASN A 128 -17.06 -5.38 4.00
N MET A 129 -16.01 -4.57 4.11
CA MET A 129 -14.68 -4.96 3.61
C MET A 129 -14.10 -6.16 4.37
N LEU A 130 -14.23 -6.20 5.69
CA LEU A 130 -13.80 -7.34 6.50
C LEU A 130 -14.58 -8.62 6.16
N GLU A 131 -15.89 -8.49 5.91
CA GLU A 131 -16.72 -9.62 5.49
C GLU A 131 -16.32 -10.14 4.10
N LEU A 132 -16.03 -9.24 3.16
CA LEU A 132 -15.51 -9.63 1.84
C LEU A 132 -14.18 -10.37 1.95
N ILE A 133 -13.25 -9.90 2.79
CA ILE A 133 -11.96 -10.59 3.02
C ILE A 133 -12.21 -11.99 3.59
N ASN A 134 -13.10 -12.13 4.57
CA ASN A 134 -13.45 -13.41 5.18
C ASN A 134 -14.00 -14.41 4.16
N ASN A 135 -14.94 -13.98 3.32
CA ASN A 135 -15.61 -14.88 2.36
C ASN A 135 -14.68 -15.25 1.20
N ILE A 136 -13.92 -14.30 0.67
CA ILE A 136 -12.94 -14.57 -0.40
C ILE A 136 -11.81 -15.48 0.10
N ALA A 137 -11.31 -15.27 1.33
CA ALA A 137 -10.26 -16.12 1.89
C ALA A 137 -10.72 -17.57 2.10
N LYS A 138 -11.98 -17.79 2.51
CA LYS A 138 -12.54 -19.13 2.73
C LYS A 138 -12.87 -19.86 1.43
N GLU A 139 -13.52 -19.19 0.48
CA GLU A 139 -14.07 -19.82 -0.72
C GLU A 139 -13.07 -19.89 -1.88
N HIS A 140 -12.17 -18.90 -2.01
CA HIS A 140 -11.32 -18.75 -3.19
C HIS A 140 -9.83 -18.99 -2.96
N SER A 141 -9.41 -19.39 -1.74
CA SER A 141 -7.99 -19.60 -1.37
C SER A 141 -7.07 -18.44 -1.81
N GLY A 142 -7.60 -17.22 -1.83
CA GLY A 142 -6.90 -16.04 -2.32
C GLY A 142 -6.08 -15.35 -1.23
N LEU A 143 -4.96 -14.75 -1.62
CA LEU A 143 -4.22 -13.84 -0.75
C LEU A 143 -4.87 -12.45 -0.78
N SER A 144 -5.01 -11.83 0.39
CA SER A 144 -5.56 -10.48 0.51
C SER A 144 -4.50 -9.53 1.05
N VAL A 145 -4.46 -8.30 0.50
CA VAL A 145 -3.62 -7.20 0.99
C VAL A 145 -4.55 -6.06 1.38
N PHE A 146 -4.40 -5.57 2.61
CA PHE A 146 -5.13 -4.41 3.11
C PHE A 146 -4.18 -3.21 3.18
N ALA A 147 -4.55 -2.10 2.53
CA ALA A 147 -3.83 -0.84 2.59
C ALA A 147 -4.68 0.20 3.34
N GLY A 148 -4.35 0.47 4.60
CA GLY A 148 -5.02 1.46 5.42
C GLY A 148 -4.51 2.87 5.14
N VAL A 149 -5.20 3.62 4.28
CA VAL A 149 -4.79 4.99 3.90
C VAL A 149 -5.61 6.02 4.68
N GLY A 150 -4.99 6.66 5.67
CA GLY A 150 -5.66 7.70 6.49
C GLY A 150 -6.78 7.17 7.39
N GLU A 151 -6.79 5.86 7.64
CA GLU A 151 -7.76 5.19 8.52
C GLU A 151 -7.38 5.32 9.99
N ARG A 152 -8.32 4.98 10.89
CA ARG A 152 -8.09 5.03 12.35
C ARG A 152 -7.19 3.88 12.83
N THR A 153 -6.18 4.18 13.63
CA THR A 153 -5.24 3.21 14.25
C THR A 153 -5.79 2.46 15.48
N ARG A 154 -7.11 2.51 15.74
CA ARG A 154 -7.70 2.01 17.01
C ARG A 154 -7.56 0.49 17.17
#